data_AF-A0A2V8END1-F1
#
_entry.id   AF-A0A2V8END1-F1
#
_cell.length_a   1.000
_cell.length_b   1.000
_cell.length_c   1.000
_cell.angle_alpha   90.00
_cell.angle_beta   90.00
_cell.angle_gamma   90.00
#
_symmetry.space_group_name_H-M   'P 1'
#
loop_
_entity.id
_entity.type
_entity.pdbx_description
1 polymer ?
#
loop_
_entity_poly.entity_id
_entity_poly.type
_entity_poly.pdbx_seq_one_letter_code
_entity_poly.pdbx_strand_id
1 'polypeptide(L)'
;MLDTILAKVVGTQNERELKRLRPIVAQVNALEPQTKALSDEQLRGRTTELRQRFADGETLDELLPEAFAVVREAGRRVLNMRHFDVQLIGGAVLHKGKIAEMKTGEGKTLVATLPAYLNALEGKGVHVVTVNDYLARRDSEWMGKIYRFLGMTVGVIQHDLIDPERQAAYAADITYGTNNEFGFDYLRDNMKFELAHYVQRGHQFAIVDEVDSILIDEARTPLIISGPAEESTELYYQIDRIIPSLKRGATVRGDTKAEEREALEATGDYIVDEKHKTVTLTESGMAKAEQMVKHLPQ
;
A
#
# COMPACT_ATOMS: atom_id res chain seq x y z
N MET A 1 30.32 -10.50 -31.65
CA MET A 1 31.39 -11.46 -31.27
C MET A 1 32.28 -10.91 -30.16
N LEU A 2 32.75 -9.65 -30.22
CA LEU A 2 33.50 -9.02 -29.13
C LEU A 2 32.67 -8.89 -27.84
N ASP A 3 31.40 -8.46 -27.91
CA ASP A 3 30.54 -8.35 -26.72
C ASP A 3 30.24 -9.71 -26.06
N THR A 4 30.13 -10.77 -26.86
CA THR A 4 29.87 -12.13 -26.38
C THR A 4 31.10 -12.73 -25.69
N ILE A 5 32.31 -12.33 -26.11
CA ILE A 5 33.58 -12.72 -25.50
C ILE A 5 33.83 -11.87 -24.24
N LEU A 6 33.57 -10.56 -24.26
CA LEU A 6 33.63 -9.70 -23.07
C LEU A 6 32.62 -10.13 -22.00
N ALA A 7 31.38 -10.47 -22.38
CA ALA A 7 30.37 -10.98 -21.45
C ALA A 7 30.79 -12.32 -20.82
N LYS A 8 31.47 -13.21 -21.57
CA LYS A 8 32.02 -14.47 -21.04
C LYS A 8 33.19 -14.26 -20.07
N VAL A 9 33.98 -13.20 -20.21
CA VAL A 9 35.16 -12.94 -19.38
C VAL A 9 34.82 -12.11 -18.13
N VAL A 10 33.88 -11.17 -18.23
CA VAL A 10 33.52 -10.27 -17.12
C VAL A 10 32.23 -10.72 -16.39
N GLY A 11 31.54 -11.72 -16.93
CA GLY A 11 30.28 -12.25 -16.42
C GLY A 11 29.09 -11.31 -16.65
N THR A 12 27.88 -11.89 -16.62
CA THR A 12 26.62 -11.12 -16.73
C THR A 12 26.40 -10.23 -15.49
N GLN A 13 25.55 -9.22 -15.60
CA GLN A 13 25.17 -8.38 -14.46
C GLN A 13 24.63 -9.24 -13.29
N ASN A 14 23.83 -10.27 -13.60
CA ASN A 14 23.27 -11.19 -12.63
C ASN A 14 24.36 -12.04 -11.96
N GLU A 15 25.34 -12.55 -12.71
CA GLU A 15 26.46 -13.30 -12.13
C GLU A 15 27.29 -12.45 -11.16
N ARG A 16 27.51 -11.17 -11.49
CA ARG A 16 28.20 -10.23 -10.59
C ARG A 16 27.40 -9.95 -9.33
N GLU A 17 26.08 -9.78 -9.45
CA GLU A 17 25.21 -9.57 -8.30
C GLU A 17 25.18 -10.80 -7.38
N LEU A 18 25.03 -12.00 -7.95
CA LEU A 18 25.12 -13.26 -7.19
C LEU A 18 26.48 -13.40 -6.50
N LYS A 19 27.58 -13.03 -7.17
CA LYS A 19 28.92 -13.05 -6.57
C LYS A 19 29.02 -12.09 -5.38
N ARG A 20 28.34 -10.94 -5.40
CA ARG A 20 28.27 -9.99 -4.27
C ARG A 20 27.45 -10.51 -3.09
N LEU A 21 26.54 -11.46 -3.31
CA LEU A 21 25.72 -12.06 -2.25
C LEU A 21 26.38 -13.29 -1.59
N ARG A 22 27.35 -13.93 -2.26
CA ARG A 22 28.09 -15.08 -1.69
C ARG A 22 28.74 -14.80 -0.33
N PRO A 23 29.37 -13.64 -0.08
CA PRO A 23 29.92 -13.32 1.24
C PRO A 23 28.87 -13.32 2.35
N ILE A 24 27.67 -12.80 2.07
CA ILE A 24 26.55 -12.81 3.03
C ILE A 24 26.19 -14.26 3.38
N VAL A 25 26.01 -15.13 2.38
CA VAL A 25 25.72 -16.55 2.62
C VAL A 25 26.82 -17.22 3.46
N ALA A 26 28.08 -16.92 3.18
CA ALA A 26 29.21 -17.45 3.95
C ALA A 26 29.18 -16.97 5.41
N GLN A 27 28.86 -15.69 5.66
CA GLN A 27 28.71 -15.16 7.02
C GLN A 27 27.55 -15.83 7.77
N VAL A 28 26.38 -15.98 7.14
CA VAL A 28 25.23 -16.70 7.74
C VAL A 28 25.60 -18.16 8.07
N ASN A 29 26.29 -18.85 7.16
CA ASN A 29 26.76 -20.22 7.38
C ASN A 29 27.78 -20.30 8.54
N ALA A 30 28.68 -19.33 8.66
CA ALA A 30 29.66 -19.27 9.74
C ALA A 30 29.04 -19.06 11.13
N LEU A 31 27.86 -18.43 11.20
CA LEU A 31 27.11 -18.23 12.44
C LEU A 31 26.31 -19.47 12.88
N GLU A 32 26.10 -20.45 12.00
CA GLU A 32 25.27 -21.63 12.28
C GLU A 32 25.68 -22.42 13.53
N PRO A 33 26.98 -22.70 13.80
CA PRO A 33 27.37 -23.39 15.02
C PRO A 33 26.99 -22.62 16.30
N GLN A 34 27.07 -21.29 16.26
CA GLN A 34 26.75 -20.43 17.39
C GLN A 34 25.24 -20.36 17.61
N THR A 35 24.44 -20.13 16.55
CA THR A 35 22.98 -20.07 16.66
C THR A 35 22.37 -21.42 17.04
N LYS A 36 22.93 -22.52 16.52
CA LYS A 36 22.52 -23.88 16.87
C LYS A 36 22.75 -24.21 18.35
N ALA A 37 23.80 -23.66 18.97
CA ALA A 37 24.12 -23.88 20.37
C ALA A 37 23.22 -23.11 21.34
N LEU A 38 22.48 -22.10 20.87
CA LEU A 38 21.56 -21.32 21.70
C LEU A 38 20.38 -22.18 22.18
N SER A 39 19.94 -21.98 23.41
CA SER A 39 18.62 -22.45 23.86
C SER A 39 17.49 -21.69 23.15
N ASP A 40 16.26 -22.20 23.23
CA ASP A 40 15.09 -21.53 22.63
C ASP A 40 14.88 -20.13 23.21
N GLU A 41 15.13 -19.97 24.51
CA GLU A 41 15.05 -18.68 25.21
C GLU A 41 16.10 -17.70 24.70
N GLN A 42 17.35 -18.14 24.57
CA GLN A 42 18.43 -17.31 24.03
C GLN A 42 18.18 -16.94 22.57
N LEU A 43 17.67 -17.87 21.75
CA LEU A 43 17.38 -17.62 20.34
C LEU A 43 16.24 -16.61 20.18
N ARG A 44 15.19 -16.68 21.01
CA ARG A 44 14.14 -15.66 21.08
C ARG A 44 14.69 -14.30 21.52
N GLY A 45 15.60 -14.29 22.50
CA GLY A 45 16.25 -13.09 23.02
C GLY A 45 17.06 -12.31 21.96
N ARG A 46 17.48 -12.96 20.87
CA ARG A 46 18.17 -12.30 19.74
C ARG A 46 17.32 -11.22 19.09
N THR A 47 15.99 -11.37 19.06
CA THR A 47 15.12 -10.32 18.50
C THR A 47 15.25 -9.01 19.29
N THR A 48 15.30 -9.09 20.62
CA THR A 48 15.47 -7.90 21.47
C THR A 48 16.85 -7.27 21.27
N GLU A 49 17.91 -8.09 21.20
CA GLU A 49 19.28 -7.63 20.92
C GLU A 49 19.39 -6.91 19.57
N LEU A 50 18.85 -7.52 18.50
CA LEU A 50 18.88 -6.95 17.15
C LEU A 50 18.07 -5.65 17.05
N ARG A 51 16.90 -5.58 17.71
CA ARG A 51 16.12 -4.33 17.80
C ARG A 51 16.89 -3.22 18.53
N GLN A 52 17.58 -3.55 19.62
CA GLN A 52 18.39 -2.59 20.35
C GLN A 52 19.55 -2.08 19.50
N ARG A 53 20.28 -2.97 18.82
CA ARG A 53 21.39 -2.58 17.92
C ARG A 53 20.93 -1.70 16.76
N PHE A 54 19.76 -1.99 16.19
CA PHE A 54 19.15 -1.11 15.20
C PHE A 54 18.83 0.28 15.78
N ALA A 55 18.25 0.33 16.98
CA ALA A 55 17.98 1.59 17.68
C ALA A 55 19.27 2.37 18.05
N ASP A 56 20.37 1.66 18.28
CA ASP A 56 21.69 2.23 18.56
C ASP A 56 22.43 2.71 17.29
N GLY A 57 21.85 2.49 16.10
CA GLY A 57 22.29 3.06 14.84
C GLY A 57 22.87 2.07 13.82
N GLU A 58 22.92 0.77 14.12
CA GLU A 58 23.28 -0.24 13.12
C GLU A 58 22.22 -0.33 12.03
N THR A 59 22.65 -0.50 10.78
CA THR A 59 21.77 -0.64 9.63
C THR A 59 21.22 -2.06 9.50
N LEU A 60 20.07 -2.21 8.84
CA LEU A 60 19.52 -3.55 8.56
C LEU A 60 20.46 -4.41 7.71
N ASP A 61 21.26 -3.80 6.82
CA ASP A 61 22.27 -4.50 6.03
C ASP A 61 23.38 -5.09 6.90
N GLU A 62 23.78 -4.40 7.97
CA GLU A 62 24.77 -4.88 8.95
C GLU A 62 24.21 -6.02 9.81
N LEU A 63 22.92 -5.94 10.17
CA LEU A 63 22.22 -6.96 10.96
C LEU A 63 21.82 -8.19 10.14
N LEU A 64 21.79 -8.09 8.81
CA LEU A 64 21.26 -9.12 7.92
C LEU A 64 21.85 -10.52 8.15
N PRO A 65 23.19 -10.71 8.22
CA PRO A 65 23.75 -12.06 8.36
C PRO A 65 23.29 -12.75 9.65
N GLU A 66 23.20 -11.98 10.74
CA GLU A 66 22.81 -12.47 12.04
C GLU A 66 21.30 -12.74 12.12
N ALA A 67 20.48 -11.80 11.64
CA ALA A 67 19.04 -11.98 11.55
C ALA A 67 18.68 -13.22 10.72
N PHE A 68 19.37 -13.44 9.59
CA PHE A 68 19.13 -14.60 8.73
C PHE A 68 19.56 -15.91 9.42
N ALA A 69 20.66 -15.91 10.17
CA ALA A 69 21.09 -17.08 10.94
C ALA A 69 20.08 -17.44 12.04
N VAL A 70 19.50 -16.44 12.71
CA VAL A 70 18.44 -16.61 13.72
C VAL A 70 17.17 -17.19 13.11
N VAL A 71 16.69 -16.61 11.99
CA VAL A 71 15.48 -17.08 11.30
C VAL A 71 15.66 -18.50 10.74
N ARG A 72 16.83 -18.80 10.14
CA ARG A 72 17.15 -20.15 9.65
C ARG A 72 17.08 -21.18 10.78
N GLU A 73 17.65 -20.86 11.93
CA GLU A 73 17.64 -21.77 13.08
C GLU A 73 16.21 -21.93 13.65
N ALA A 74 15.42 -20.86 13.70
CA ALA A 74 14.01 -20.94 14.08
C ALA A 74 13.19 -21.80 13.10
N GLY A 75 13.42 -21.68 11.80
CA GLY A 75 12.81 -22.54 10.78
C GLY A 75 13.15 -24.03 11.00
N ARG A 76 14.42 -24.32 11.33
CA ARG A 76 14.88 -25.67 11.66
C ARG A 76 14.17 -26.22 12.90
N ARG A 77 14.02 -25.43 13.96
CA ARG A 77 13.41 -25.88 15.23
C ARG A 77 11.89 -26.06 15.14
N VAL A 78 11.22 -25.11 14.50
CA VAL A 78 9.76 -24.97 14.58
C VAL A 78 9.06 -25.66 13.41
N LEU A 79 9.67 -25.67 12.23
CA LEU A 79 9.08 -26.25 11.02
C LEU A 79 9.85 -27.47 10.51
N ASN A 80 10.96 -27.83 11.14
CA ASN A 80 11.90 -28.83 10.62
C ASN A 80 12.41 -28.47 9.21
N MET A 81 12.56 -27.18 8.93
CA MET A 81 12.98 -26.66 7.62
C MET A 81 14.17 -25.71 7.80
N ARG A 82 15.36 -26.18 7.43
CA ARG A 82 16.57 -25.34 7.40
C ARG A 82 16.69 -24.69 6.02
N HIS A 83 16.78 -23.37 5.97
CA HIS A 83 16.96 -22.67 4.70
C HIS A 83 18.22 -23.13 3.94
N PHE A 84 18.11 -23.39 2.65
CA PHE A 84 19.23 -23.62 1.74
C PHE A 84 19.96 -22.32 1.39
N ASP A 85 21.17 -22.43 0.85
CA ASP A 85 21.98 -21.27 0.50
C ASP A 85 21.34 -20.43 -0.62
N VAL A 86 20.67 -21.08 -1.58
CA VAL A 86 19.87 -20.38 -2.61
C VAL A 86 18.71 -19.59 -2.01
N GLN A 87 18.13 -20.06 -0.91
CA GLN A 87 17.05 -19.38 -0.20
C GLN A 87 17.58 -18.17 0.58
N LEU A 88 18.80 -18.24 1.14
CA LEU A 88 19.45 -17.06 1.71
C LEU A 88 19.73 -15.99 0.66
N ILE A 89 20.18 -16.39 -0.53
CA ILE A 89 20.37 -15.48 -1.66
C ILE A 89 19.04 -14.81 -2.02
N GLY A 90 17.97 -15.58 -2.17
CA GLY A 90 16.62 -15.06 -2.44
C GLY A 90 16.18 -14.05 -1.39
N GLY A 91 16.35 -14.36 -0.10
CA GLY A 91 16.01 -13.45 0.99
C GLY A 91 16.79 -12.14 0.95
N ALA A 92 18.09 -12.20 0.65
CA ALA A 92 18.93 -11.00 0.53
C ALA A 92 18.58 -10.17 -0.72
N VAL A 93 18.16 -10.80 -1.82
CA VAL A 93 17.64 -10.11 -3.02
C VAL A 93 16.35 -9.36 -2.68
N LEU A 94 15.41 -10.01 -1.98
CA LEU A 94 14.16 -9.38 -1.55
C LEU A 94 14.40 -8.21 -0.59
N HIS A 95 15.32 -8.34 0.38
CA HIS A 95 15.68 -7.24 1.28
C HIS A 95 16.18 -6.00 0.53
N LYS A 96 16.92 -6.21 -0.57
CA LYS A 96 17.39 -5.12 -1.45
C LYS A 96 16.31 -4.51 -2.36
N GLY A 97 15.04 -4.87 -2.18
CA GLY A 97 13.93 -4.38 -2.99
C GLY A 97 13.96 -4.88 -4.44
N LYS A 98 14.50 -6.08 -4.68
CA LYS A 98 14.60 -6.69 -6.02
C LYS A 98 13.74 -7.96 -6.12
N ILE A 99 13.48 -8.39 -7.35
CA ILE A 99 12.74 -9.62 -7.64
C ILE A 99 13.68 -10.82 -7.52
N ALA A 100 13.32 -11.78 -6.68
CA ALA A 100 14.00 -13.07 -6.56
C ALA A 100 13.28 -14.13 -7.40
N GLU A 101 13.77 -14.36 -8.63
CA GLU A 101 13.25 -15.44 -9.47
C GLU A 101 13.74 -16.80 -8.96
N MET A 102 12.81 -17.60 -8.44
CA MET A 102 13.07 -18.95 -7.93
C MET A 102 12.03 -19.90 -8.50
N LYS A 103 12.47 -21.10 -8.90
CA LYS A 103 11.56 -22.11 -9.47
C LYS A 103 10.56 -22.57 -8.41
N THR A 104 9.38 -23.01 -8.87
CA THR A 104 8.38 -23.65 -8.01
C THR A 104 9.01 -24.83 -7.27
N GLY A 105 8.75 -24.93 -5.97
CA GLY A 105 9.35 -25.96 -5.11
C GLY A 105 10.65 -25.53 -4.41
N GLU A 106 11.28 -24.42 -4.80
CA GLU A 106 12.46 -23.87 -4.10
C GLU A 106 12.13 -23.21 -2.74
N GLY A 107 10.85 -23.20 -2.35
CA GLY A 107 10.40 -22.74 -1.03
C GLY A 107 10.28 -21.22 -0.89
N LYS A 108 9.73 -20.51 -1.90
CA LYS A 108 9.48 -19.05 -1.89
C LYS A 108 8.83 -18.56 -0.58
N THR A 109 7.82 -19.26 -0.09
CA THR A 109 7.11 -18.94 1.16
C THR A 109 8.05 -18.93 2.37
N LEU A 110 8.98 -19.89 2.45
CA LEU A 110 9.99 -19.94 3.50
C LEU A 110 11.06 -18.86 3.31
N VAL A 111 11.42 -18.53 2.07
CA VAL A 111 12.38 -17.46 1.75
C VAL A 111 11.90 -16.10 2.26
N ALA A 112 10.61 -15.78 2.08
CA ALA A 112 10.02 -14.51 2.51
C ALA A 112 10.19 -14.25 4.02
N THR A 113 10.36 -15.29 4.84
CA THR A 113 10.55 -15.14 6.29
C THR A 113 11.84 -14.43 6.69
N LEU A 114 12.89 -14.56 5.87
CA LEU A 114 14.19 -13.94 6.13
C LEU A 114 14.11 -12.39 6.06
N PRO A 115 13.73 -11.78 4.92
CA PRO A 115 13.61 -10.33 4.83
C PRO A 115 12.42 -9.78 5.61
N ALA A 116 11.32 -10.54 5.79
CA ALA A 116 10.20 -10.08 6.60
C ALA A 116 10.61 -9.89 8.06
N TYR A 117 11.30 -10.87 8.66
CA TYR A 117 11.84 -10.73 10.01
C TYR A 117 12.84 -9.57 10.12
N LEU A 118 13.81 -9.50 9.21
CA LEU A 118 14.83 -8.44 9.24
C LEU A 118 14.22 -7.04 9.18
N ASN A 119 13.34 -6.77 8.21
CA ASN A 119 12.72 -5.46 8.07
C ASN A 119 11.70 -5.15 9.18
N ALA A 120 11.12 -6.17 9.82
CA ALA A 120 10.24 -6.00 10.96
C ALA A 120 10.97 -5.57 12.26
N LEU A 121 12.31 -5.63 12.30
CA LEU A 121 13.10 -5.12 13.43
C LEU A 121 12.94 -3.61 13.63
N GLU A 122 12.66 -2.86 12.55
CA GLU A 122 12.43 -1.42 12.60
C GLU A 122 11.10 -1.05 13.31
N GLY A 123 10.19 -2.01 13.51
CA GLY A 123 8.93 -1.79 14.22
C GLY A 123 7.86 -1.02 13.42
N LYS A 124 8.10 -0.77 12.12
CA LYS A 124 7.18 -0.08 11.21
C LYS A 124 6.22 -1.00 10.45
N GLY A 125 6.36 -2.32 10.63
CA GLY A 125 5.52 -3.33 9.98
C GLY A 125 6.03 -3.77 8.60
N VAL A 126 5.74 -5.02 8.24
CA VAL A 126 6.00 -5.60 6.92
C VAL A 126 4.71 -6.19 6.34
N HIS A 127 4.38 -5.84 5.11
CA HIS A 127 3.25 -6.45 4.39
C HIS A 127 3.73 -7.63 3.54
N VAL A 128 3.14 -8.81 3.72
CA VAL A 128 3.36 -9.96 2.84
C VAL A 128 2.10 -10.18 2.02
N VAL A 129 2.19 -9.87 0.73
CA VAL A 129 1.08 -9.88 -0.20
C VAL A 129 1.05 -11.23 -0.92
N THR A 130 -0.12 -11.87 -0.92
CA THR A 130 -0.38 -13.13 -1.63
C THR A 130 -1.53 -12.95 -2.61
N VAL A 131 -1.72 -13.92 -3.50
CA VAL A 131 -2.75 -13.85 -4.57
C VAL A 131 -4.18 -14.10 -4.08
N ASN A 132 -4.38 -14.68 -2.89
CA ASN A 132 -5.73 -14.89 -2.34
C ASN A 132 -5.74 -15.06 -0.80
N ASP A 133 -6.91 -14.85 -0.21
CA ASP A 133 -7.13 -14.91 1.25
C ASP A 133 -6.78 -16.27 1.87
N TYR A 134 -6.98 -17.38 1.13
CA TYR A 134 -6.62 -18.71 1.61
C TYR A 134 -5.11 -18.83 1.82
N LEU A 135 -4.30 -18.38 0.85
CA LEU A 135 -2.85 -18.39 0.95
C LEU A 135 -2.36 -17.42 2.02
N ALA A 136 -2.93 -16.21 2.09
CA ALA A 136 -2.61 -15.24 3.15
C ALA A 136 -2.80 -15.87 4.55
N ARG A 137 -3.97 -16.49 4.79
CA ARG A 137 -4.27 -17.15 6.06
C ARG A 137 -3.34 -18.33 6.31
N ARG A 138 -3.23 -19.26 5.36
CA ARG A 138 -2.38 -20.46 5.47
C ARG A 138 -0.94 -20.09 5.81
N ASP A 139 -0.38 -19.11 5.10
CA ASP A 139 1.03 -18.75 5.23
C ASP A 139 1.27 -17.92 6.50
N SER A 140 0.33 -17.07 6.91
CA SER A 140 0.37 -16.39 8.21
C SER A 140 0.35 -17.38 9.38
N GLU A 141 -0.46 -18.44 9.30
CA GLU A 141 -0.53 -19.48 10.34
C GLU A 141 0.71 -20.37 10.33
N TRP A 142 1.22 -20.71 9.14
CA TRP A 142 2.34 -21.63 8.96
C TRP A 142 3.70 -20.97 9.20
N MET A 143 4.06 -19.95 8.41
CA MET A 143 5.31 -19.21 8.58
C MET A 143 5.30 -18.35 9.85
N GLY A 144 4.12 -17.90 10.30
CA GLY A 144 4.00 -17.16 11.56
C GLY A 144 4.38 -17.96 12.80
N LYS A 145 4.58 -19.28 12.70
CA LYS A 145 5.20 -20.06 13.78
C LYS A 145 6.66 -19.64 14.01
N ILE A 146 7.40 -19.29 12.96
CA ILE A 146 8.79 -18.78 13.05
C ILE A 146 8.81 -17.42 13.74
N TYR A 147 7.99 -16.46 13.26
CA TYR A 147 7.96 -15.11 13.82
C TYR A 147 7.54 -15.11 15.29
N ARG A 148 6.46 -15.83 15.63
CA ARG A 148 5.98 -15.94 17.03
C ARG A 148 6.99 -16.63 17.94
N PHE A 149 7.69 -17.66 17.46
CA PHE A 149 8.77 -18.28 18.22
C PHE A 149 9.88 -17.29 18.57
N LEU A 150 10.22 -16.41 17.62
CA LEU A 150 11.18 -15.31 17.78
C LEU A 150 10.61 -14.06 18.47
N GLY A 151 9.38 -14.11 18.99
CA GLY A 151 8.78 -13.01 19.75
C GLY A 151 8.18 -11.87 18.91
N MET A 152 7.98 -12.08 17.61
CA MET A 152 7.26 -11.14 16.74
C MET A 152 5.77 -11.47 16.66
N THR A 153 4.98 -10.43 16.43
CA THR A 153 3.53 -10.50 16.21
C THR A 153 3.20 -10.67 14.73
N VAL A 154 2.12 -11.39 14.44
CA VAL A 154 1.69 -11.68 13.06
C VAL A 154 0.19 -11.40 12.95
N GLY A 155 -0.18 -10.54 12.01
CA GLY A 155 -1.55 -10.25 11.63
C GLY A 155 -1.88 -10.82 10.26
N VAL A 156 -3.16 -10.99 9.98
CA VAL A 156 -3.66 -11.32 8.65
C VAL A 156 -4.90 -10.49 8.37
N ILE A 157 -4.94 -9.85 7.20
CA ILE A 157 -6.11 -9.14 6.72
C ILE A 157 -6.94 -10.10 5.87
N GLN A 158 -8.22 -10.17 6.18
CA GLN A 158 -9.22 -10.95 5.44
C GLN A 158 -10.45 -10.07 5.18
N HIS A 159 -11.22 -10.43 4.16
CA HIS A 159 -12.38 -9.66 3.73
C HIS A 159 -13.36 -9.29 4.88
N ASP A 160 -13.71 -10.27 5.73
CA ASP A 160 -14.76 -10.14 6.73
C ASP A 160 -14.35 -9.41 8.02
N LEU A 161 -13.11 -8.90 8.11
CA LEU A 161 -12.62 -8.21 9.30
C LEU A 161 -13.21 -6.80 9.44
N ILE A 162 -13.61 -6.46 10.67
CA ILE A 162 -14.04 -5.10 11.05
C ILE A 162 -12.83 -4.21 11.36
N ASP A 163 -13.03 -2.88 11.36
CA ASP A 163 -11.95 -1.90 11.55
C ASP A 163 -11.05 -2.14 12.78
N PRO A 164 -11.56 -2.44 13.99
CA PRO A 164 -10.71 -2.76 15.14
C PRO A 164 -9.84 -4.01 14.95
N GLU A 165 -10.34 -5.03 14.24
CA GLU A 165 -9.58 -6.25 13.94
C GLU A 165 -8.50 -5.97 12.91
N ARG A 166 -8.81 -5.15 11.88
CA ARG A 166 -7.84 -4.68 10.91
C ARG A 166 -6.74 -3.84 11.56
N GLN A 167 -7.10 -2.91 12.46
CA GLN A 167 -6.14 -2.12 13.25
C GLN A 167 -5.18 -3.04 14.02
N ALA A 168 -5.70 -4.07 14.70
CA ALA A 168 -4.86 -5.03 15.41
C ALA A 168 -3.94 -5.83 14.46
N ALA A 169 -4.43 -6.22 13.29
CA ALA A 169 -3.65 -6.95 12.29
C ALA A 169 -2.56 -6.09 11.64
N TYR A 170 -2.82 -4.82 11.34
CA TYR A 170 -1.81 -3.88 10.83
C TYR A 170 -0.81 -3.46 11.90
N ALA A 171 -1.20 -3.43 13.18
CA ALA A 171 -0.29 -3.15 14.30
C ALA A 171 0.76 -4.26 14.54
N ALA A 172 0.57 -5.45 13.95
CA ALA A 172 1.51 -6.56 14.05
C ALA A 172 2.81 -6.29 13.27
N ASP A 173 3.92 -6.85 13.74
CA ASP A 173 5.24 -6.72 13.13
C ASP A 173 5.25 -7.19 11.65
N ILE A 174 4.49 -8.25 11.35
CA ILE A 174 4.25 -8.75 9.99
C ILE A 174 2.75 -8.90 9.77
N THR A 175 2.25 -8.38 8.65
CA THR A 175 0.84 -8.46 8.24
C THR A 175 0.75 -9.16 6.90
N TYR A 176 0.02 -10.28 6.85
CA TYR A 176 -0.32 -10.97 5.61
C TYR A 176 -1.63 -10.44 5.04
N GLY A 177 -1.79 -10.49 3.72
CA GLY A 177 -3.04 -10.11 3.07
C GLY A 177 -2.97 -10.26 1.56
N THR A 178 -4.01 -9.82 0.88
CA THR A 178 -4.06 -9.70 -0.57
C THR A 178 -3.86 -8.26 -1.00
N ASN A 179 -3.43 -8.05 -2.25
CA ASN A 179 -3.33 -6.72 -2.86
C ASN A 179 -4.65 -5.95 -2.79
N ASN A 180 -5.79 -6.63 -3.01
CA ASN A 180 -7.12 -6.04 -2.94
C ASN A 180 -7.42 -5.53 -1.53
N GLU A 181 -7.19 -6.33 -0.50
CA GLU A 181 -7.49 -5.91 0.88
C GLU A 181 -6.59 -4.75 1.32
N PHE A 182 -5.27 -4.81 1.07
CA PHE A 182 -4.36 -3.70 1.35
C PHE A 182 -4.74 -2.43 0.59
N GLY A 183 -5.10 -2.55 -0.69
CA GLY A 183 -5.46 -1.40 -1.52
C GLY A 183 -6.80 -0.79 -1.13
N PHE A 184 -7.82 -1.59 -0.82
CA PHE A 184 -9.10 -1.08 -0.36
C PHE A 184 -9.03 -0.49 1.05
N ASP A 185 -8.22 -1.05 1.95
CA ASP A 185 -7.97 -0.42 3.26
C ASP A 185 -7.30 0.94 3.10
N TYR A 186 -6.33 1.06 2.20
CA TYR A 186 -5.73 2.35 1.87
C TYR A 186 -6.76 3.35 1.36
N LEU A 187 -7.62 2.94 0.41
CA LEU A 187 -8.68 3.81 -0.11
C LEU A 187 -9.70 4.21 0.96
N ARG A 188 -10.15 3.26 1.79
CA ARG A 188 -11.08 3.51 2.90
C ARG A 188 -10.47 4.45 3.94
N ASP A 189 -9.20 4.28 4.29
CA ASP A 189 -8.52 5.16 5.24
C ASP A 189 -8.49 6.60 4.73
N ASN A 190 -8.27 6.81 3.43
CA ASN A 190 -8.32 8.15 2.81
C ASN A 190 -9.74 8.73 2.64
N MET A 191 -10.78 8.01 3.05
CA MET A 191 -12.16 8.50 3.13
C MET A 191 -12.61 8.77 4.57
N LYS A 192 -11.79 8.46 5.58
CA LYS A 192 -12.14 8.65 7.00
C LYS A 192 -11.94 10.10 7.42
N PHE A 193 -12.83 10.58 8.29
CA PHE A 193 -12.77 11.95 8.82
C PHE A 193 -11.73 12.13 9.93
N GLU A 194 -11.33 11.06 10.61
CA GLU A 194 -10.42 11.10 11.75
C GLU A 194 -9.30 10.08 11.61
N LEU A 195 -8.06 10.51 11.93
CA LEU A 195 -6.87 9.64 11.92
C LEU A 195 -7.00 8.46 12.88
N ALA A 196 -7.72 8.60 13.98
CA ALA A 196 -7.93 7.53 14.96
C ALA A 196 -8.69 6.33 14.38
N HIS A 197 -9.44 6.54 13.30
CA HIS A 197 -10.16 5.47 12.62
C HIS A 197 -9.31 4.76 11.57
N TYR A 198 -8.11 5.24 11.23
CA TYR A 198 -7.27 4.60 10.22
C TYR A 198 -6.93 3.18 10.66
N VAL A 199 -6.95 2.22 9.72
CA VAL A 199 -6.57 0.84 10.00
C VAL A 199 -5.11 0.57 9.66
N GLN A 200 -4.58 1.19 8.62
CA GLN A 200 -3.17 1.07 8.22
C GLN A 200 -2.26 1.97 9.04
N ARG A 201 -0.96 1.64 9.07
CA ARG A 201 0.08 2.42 9.76
C ARG A 201 1.27 2.81 8.88
N GLY A 202 1.03 3.04 7.60
CA GLY A 202 2.03 3.39 6.58
C GLY A 202 2.41 2.23 5.67
N HIS A 203 3.38 2.45 4.77
CA HIS A 203 3.77 1.52 3.71
C HIS A 203 5.29 1.35 3.66
N GLN A 204 5.86 0.73 4.71
CA GLN A 204 7.32 0.66 4.90
C GLN A 204 8.01 -0.36 3.97
N PHE A 205 7.55 -1.62 3.99
CA PHE A 205 8.14 -2.69 3.20
C PHE A 205 7.07 -3.72 2.84
N ALA A 206 7.03 -4.12 1.57
CA ALA A 206 6.10 -5.12 1.06
C ALA A 206 6.83 -6.20 0.28
N ILE A 207 6.53 -7.46 0.59
CA ILE A 207 6.97 -8.62 -0.19
C ILE A 207 5.75 -9.14 -0.95
N VAL A 208 5.83 -9.13 -2.28
CA VAL A 208 4.75 -9.60 -3.15
C VAL A 208 5.08 -11.00 -3.64
N ASP A 209 4.34 -12.01 -3.18
CA ASP A 209 4.41 -13.37 -3.73
C ASP A 209 3.64 -13.43 -5.05
N GLU A 210 4.15 -14.22 -6.01
CA GLU A 210 3.65 -14.28 -7.40
C GLU A 210 3.49 -12.87 -8.02
N VAL A 211 4.58 -12.11 -8.01
CA VAL A 211 4.66 -10.71 -8.44
C VAL A 211 4.18 -10.47 -9.88
N ASP A 212 4.32 -11.46 -10.76
CA ASP A 212 3.82 -11.41 -12.13
C ASP A 212 2.29 -11.38 -12.16
N SER A 213 1.65 -12.25 -11.39
CA SER A 213 0.18 -12.29 -11.29
C SER A 213 -0.36 -10.97 -10.75
N ILE A 214 0.26 -10.42 -9.70
CA ILE A 214 -0.26 -9.23 -9.01
C ILE A 214 0.11 -7.93 -9.75
N LEU A 215 1.39 -7.71 -10.06
CA LEU A 215 1.86 -6.43 -10.61
C LEU A 215 1.76 -6.34 -12.14
N ILE A 216 1.48 -7.45 -12.85
CA ILE A 216 1.27 -7.45 -14.30
C ILE A 216 -0.17 -7.79 -14.65
N ASP A 217 -0.67 -8.97 -14.25
CA ASP A 217 -1.98 -9.45 -14.71
C ASP A 217 -3.14 -8.73 -14.03
N GLU A 218 -3.08 -8.53 -12.71
CA GLU A 218 -4.13 -7.86 -11.93
C GLU A 218 -4.06 -6.33 -12.00
N ALA A 219 -2.88 -5.77 -12.27
CA ALA A 219 -2.66 -4.32 -12.40
C ALA A 219 -3.45 -3.66 -13.55
N ARG A 220 -4.14 -4.44 -14.39
CA ARG A 220 -5.01 -3.95 -15.47
C ARG A 220 -6.33 -3.36 -14.97
N THR A 221 -6.76 -3.73 -13.77
CA THR A 221 -8.05 -3.28 -13.20
C THR A 221 -7.81 -2.41 -11.98
N PRO A 222 -8.31 -1.17 -11.94
CA PRO A 222 -8.18 -0.31 -10.77
C PRO A 222 -9.07 -0.79 -9.61
N LEU A 223 -8.69 -0.45 -8.39
CA LEU A 223 -9.53 -0.59 -7.21
C LEU A 223 -10.48 0.61 -7.12
N ILE A 224 -11.79 0.36 -7.08
CA ILE A 224 -12.82 1.41 -7.10
C ILE A 224 -13.76 1.19 -5.91
N ILE A 225 -13.93 2.23 -5.09
CA ILE A 225 -15.03 2.32 -4.13
C ILE A 225 -16.12 3.17 -4.79
N SER A 226 -17.25 2.54 -5.11
CA SER A 226 -18.41 3.23 -5.65
C SER A 226 -19.45 3.43 -4.54
N GLY A 227 -19.99 4.64 -4.44
CA GLY A 227 -21.15 4.95 -3.61
C GLY A 227 -22.30 5.48 -4.46
N PRO A 228 -23.56 5.36 -4.01
CA PRO A 228 -24.65 6.07 -4.65
C PRO A 228 -24.36 7.57 -4.64
N ALA A 229 -24.67 8.27 -5.73
CA ALA A 229 -24.68 9.73 -5.71
C ALA A 229 -25.85 10.17 -4.82
N GLU A 230 -25.55 10.87 -3.72
CA GLU A 230 -26.56 11.47 -2.83
C GLU A 230 -27.19 12.73 -3.44
N GLU A 231 -26.76 13.18 -4.63
CA GLU A 231 -27.37 14.33 -5.28
C GLU A 231 -28.83 14.05 -5.63
N SER A 232 -29.71 14.85 -5.04
CA SER A 232 -31.13 14.87 -5.39
C SER A 232 -31.26 15.25 -6.87
N THR A 233 -31.59 14.25 -7.70
CA THR A 233 -32.03 14.50 -9.08
C THR A 233 -33.25 15.44 -9.11
N GLU A 234 -34.01 15.50 -8.02
CA GLU A 234 -35.15 16.42 -7.85
C GLU A 234 -34.72 17.88 -7.86
N LEU A 235 -33.55 18.23 -7.29
CA LEU A 235 -33.05 19.61 -7.36
C LEU A 235 -32.87 20.06 -8.80
N TYR A 236 -32.34 19.21 -9.67
CA TYR A 236 -32.20 19.52 -11.10
C TYR A 236 -33.56 19.76 -11.75
N TYR A 237 -34.57 18.93 -11.48
CA TYR A 237 -35.93 19.12 -12.00
C TYR A 237 -36.63 20.36 -11.42
N GLN A 238 -36.39 20.65 -10.15
CA GLN A 238 -36.92 21.83 -9.45
C GLN A 238 -36.38 23.11 -10.08
N ILE A 239 -35.07 23.17 -10.31
CA ILE A 239 -34.42 24.32 -10.97
C ILE A 239 -34.83 24.41 -12.44
N ASP A 240 -34.89 23.30 -13.19
CA ASP A 240 -35.34 23.28 -14.59
C ASP A 240 -36.75 23.85 -14.79
N ARG A 241 -37.65 23.71 -13.81
CA ARG A 241 -38.98 24.35 -13.85
C ARG A 241 -38.92 25.87 -13.67
N ILE A 242 -37.93 26.38 -12.94
CA ILE A 242 -37.77 27.81 -12.65
C ILE A 242 -37.13 28.52 -13.85
N ILE A 243 -36.10 27.93 -14.46
CA ILE A 243 -35.29 28.59 -15.50
C ILE A 243 -36.13 29.18 -16.66
N PRO A 244 -37.13 28.48 -17.25
CA PRO A 244 -37.97 29.03 -18.32
C PRO A 244 -38.81 30.25 -17.91
N SER A 245 -39.05 30.44 -16.61
CA SER A 245 -39.81 31.57 -16.07
C SER A 245 -38.96 32.83 -15.91
N LEU A 246 -37.63 32.71 -16.01
CA LEU A 246 -36.69 33.82 -15.96
C LEU A 246 -36.53 34.47 -17.33
N LYS A 247 -36.57 35.80 -17.36
CA LYS A 247 -36.43 36.60 -18.58
C LYS A 247 -34.95 36.84 -18.87
N ARG A 248 -34.52 36.49 -20.08
CA ARG A 248 -33.18 36.84 -20.57
C ARG A 248 -33.02 38.35 -20.64
N GLY A 249 -32.00 38.87 -19.97
CA GLY A 249 -31.55 40.26 -20.07
C GLY A 249 -30.49 40.43 -21.15
N ALA A 250 -29.63 41.42 -20.97
CA ALA A 250 -28.61 41.79 -21.93
C ALA A 250 -27.59 40.68 -22.18
N THR A 251 -27.01 40.70 -23.39
CA THR A 251 -25.88 39.86 -23.75
C THR A 251 -24.66 40.74 -23.97
N VAL A 252 -23.62 40.54 -23.18
CA VAL A 252 -22.36 41.29 -23.26
C VAL A 252 -21.29 40.46 -23.98
N ARG A 253 -20.38 41.17 -24.65
CA ARG A 253 -19.24 40.59 -25.37
C ARG A 253 -17.94 41.18 -24.83
N GLY A 254 -17.62 40.87 -23.58
CA GLY A 254 -16.39 41.30 -22.92
C GLY A 254 -16.50 42.55 -22.05
N ASP A 255 -15.36 43.25 -21.89
CA ASP A 255 -15.05 44.20 -20.82
C ASP A 255 -16.05 45.36 -20.74
N THR A 256 -17.17 45.08 -20.07
CA THR A 256 -18.23 46.05 -19.82
C THR A 256 -17.80 46.88 -18.61
N LYS A 257 -17.85 48.21 -18.71
CA LYS A 257 -17.45 49.08 -17.59
C LYS A 257 -18.39 48.85 -16.40
N ALA A 258 -17.88 48.97 -15.17
CA ALA A 258 -18.67 48.74 -13.96
C ALA A 258 -19.94 49.62 -13.90
N GLU A 259 -19.84 50.86 -14.38
CA GLU A 259 -20.95 51.83 -14.49
C GLU A 259 -22.06 51.39 -15.47
N GLU A 260 -21.72 50.58 -16.48
CA GLU A 260 -22.68 50.03 -17.44
C GLU A 260 -23.34 48.75 -16.90
N ARG A 261 -22.70 48.06 -15.94
CA ARG A 261 -23.18 46.80 -15.35
C ARG A 261 -24.47 46.98 -14.56
N GLU A 262 -24.60 48.08 -13.82
CA GLU A 262 -25.81 48.44 -13.07
C GLU A 262 -27.01 48.67 -14.03
N ALA A 263 -26.77 49.32 -15.17
CA ALA A 263 -27.80 49.49 -16.20
C ALA A 263 -28.20 48.15 -16.86
N LEU A 264 -27.26 47.20 -16.98
CA LEU A 264 -27.53 45.88 -17.52
C LEU A 264 -28.37 45.02 -16.56
N GLU A 265 -28.31 45.24 -15.25
CA GLU A 265 -29.12 44.51 -14.26
C GLU A 265 -30.62 44.78 -14.41
N ALA A 266 -31.00 45.96 -14.92
CA ALA A 266 -32.40 46.31 -15.18
C ALA A 266 -32.97 45.63 -16.44
N THR A 267 -32.16 44.93 -17.24
CA THR A 267 -32.57 44.45 -18.57
C THR A 267 -33.30 43.10 -18.56
N GLY A 268 -33.20 42.33 -17.47
CA GLY A 268 -33.86 41.04 -17.33
C GLY A 268 -33.48 40.35 -16.02
N ASP A 269 -33.88 39.10 -15.87
CA ASP A 269 -33.63 38.29 -14.68
C ASP A 269 -32.22 37.65 -14.70
N TYR A 270 -31.54 37.61 -15.86
CA TYR A 270 -30.15 37.17 -15.97
C TYR A 270 -29.43 37.81 -17.16
N ILE A 271 -28.11 37.96 -17.04
CA ILE A 271 -27.23 38.51 -18.08
C ILE A 271 -26.36 37.38 -18.63
N VAL A 272 -26.09 37.42 -19.94
CA VAL A 272 -25.22 36.44 -20.62
C VAL A 272 -23.93 37.13 -21.07
N ASP A 273 -22.79 36.59 -20.69
CA ASP A 273 -21.49 37.00 -21.21
C ASP A 273 -20.98 35.96 -22.22
N GLU A 274 -21.00 36.29 -23.50
CA GLU A 274 -20.56 35.38 -24.57
C GLU A 274 -19.03 35.24 -24.63
N LYS A 275 -18.27 36.25 -24.19
CA LYS A 275 -16.80 36.20 -24.20
C LYS A 275 -16.30 35.29 -23.07
N HIS A 276 -16.91 35.42 -21.89
CA HIS A 276 -16.53 34.64 -20.71
C HIS A 276 -17.34 33.35 -20.53
N LYS A 277 -18.38 33.12 -21.34
CA LYS A 277 -19.29 31.98 -21.27
C LYS A 277 -19.96 31.83 -19.90
N THR A 278 -20.36 32.95 -19.31
CA THR A 278 -21.02 32.98 -18.00
C THR A 278 -22.45 33.48 -18.12
N VAL A 279 -23.30 32.99 -17.22
CA VAL A 279 -24.65 33.51 -17.00
C VAL A 279 -24.74 33.90 -15.54
N THR A 280 -25.24 35.10 -15.27
CA THR A 280 -25.36 35.62 -13.90
C THR A 280 -26.76 36.15 -13.70
N LEU A 281 -27.43 35.72 -12.63
CA LEU A 281 -28.70 36.29 -12.22
C LEU A 281 -28.51 37.75 -11.83
N THR A 282 -29.44 38.61 -12.22
CA THR A 282 -29.52 39.99 -11.71
C THR A 282 -30.13 39.97 -10.31
N GLU A 283 -30.04 41.06 -9.55
CA GLU A 283 -30.66 41.13 -8.22
C GLU A 283 -32.17 40.84 -8.27
N SER A 284 -32.85 41.36 -9.30
CA SER A 284 -34.27 41.09 -9.54
C SER A 284 -34.53 39.63 -9.92
N GLY A 285 -33.66 39.01 -10.72
CA GLY A 285 -33.73 37.59 -11.05
C GLY A 285 -33.47 36.67 -9.86
N MET A 286 -32.53 37.03 -8.97
CA MET A 286 -32.29 36.33 -7.70
C MET A 286 -33.53 36.37 -6.81
N ALA A 287 -34.10 37.56 -6.57
CA ALA A 287 -35.30 37.70 -5.75
C ALA A 287 -36.49 36.91 -6.31
N LYS A 288 -36.64 36.88 -7.64
CA LYS A 288 -37.67 36.10 -8.33
C LYS A 288 -37.45 34.60 -8.21
N ALA A 289 -36.21 34.14 -8.40
CA ALA A 289 -35.85 32.74 -8.22
C ALA A 289 -36.09 32.29 -6.77
N GLU A 290 -35.72 33.10 -5.77
CA GLU A 290 -35.97 32.82 -4.35
C GLU A 290 -37.46 32.63 -4.04
N GLN A 291 -38.33 33.49 -4.59
CA GLN A 291 -39.77 33.33 -4.43
C GLN A 291 -40.28 32.02 -5.05
N MET A 292 -39.78 31.68 -6.25
CA MET A 292 -40.16 30.46 -6.94
C MET A 292 -39.70 29.20 -6.19
N VAL A 293 -38.47 29.21 -5.64
CA VAL A 293 -37.94 28.11 -4.83
C VAL A 293 -38.74 27.91 -3.54
N LYS A 294 -39.16 28.98 -2.86
CA LYS A 294 -40.00 28.90 -1.63
C LYS A 294 -41.36 28.24 -1.85
N HIS A 295 -41.85 28.20 -3.08
CA HIS A 295 -43.15 27.61 -3.43
C HIS A 295 -43.04 26.22 -4.05
N LEU A 296 -41.82 25.68 -4.19
CA LEU A 296 -41.64 24.29 -4.55
C LEU A 296 -41.98 23.39 -3.35
N PRO A 297 -42.73 22.30 -3.55
CA PRO A 297 -42.97 21.32 -2.50
C PRO A 297 -41.62 20.74 -2.05
N GLN A 298 -41.43 20.65 -0.72
CA GLN A 298 -40.33 19.92 -0.09
C GLN A 298 -40.46 18.42 -0.33
#